data_AF-G9XAZ7-F1
#
_entry.id   AF-G9XAZ7-F1
#
_cell.length_a   1.000
_cell.length_b   1.000
_cell.length_c   1.000
_cell.angle_alpha   90.00
_cell.angle_beta   90.00
_cell.angle_gamma   90.00
#
_symmetry.space_group_name_H-M   'P 1'
#
loop_
_entity.id
_entity.type
_entity.pdbx_description
1 polymer ?
#
loop_
_entity_poly.entity_id
_entity_poly.type
_entity_poly.pdbx_seq_one_letter_code
_entity_poly.pdbx_strand_id
1 'polypeptide(L)'
;MENKIFIQDDKGNFRPESKITRAELFVVIAKLKDIKPLDNTRAKEVLSKYTDLGSIPSWAIGYASALVEKGIVSGEDNKINANDMLTREQLATIFANIVE
;
A
#
# COMPACT_ATOMS: atom_id res chain seq x y z
N MET A 1 0.85 19.66 -3.08
CA MET A 1 0.68 18.74 -1.93
C MET A 1 1.83 17.75 -2.00
N GLU A 2 2.90 18.02 -1.25
CA GLU A 2 4.06 17.12 -1.15
C GLU A 2 3.62 15.76 -0.60
N ASN A 3 4.23 14.71 -1.14
CA ASN A 3 4.01 13.34 -0.73
C ASN A 3 4.38 13.16 0.75
N LYS A 4 3.40 13.31 1.65
CA LYS A 4 3.46 13.08 3.11
C LYS A 4 3.63 11.59 3.47
N ILE A 5 4.55 10.91 2.82
CA ILE A 5 4.93 9.52 3.12
C ILE A 5 5.71 9.49 4.45
N PHE A 6 6.37 10.60 4.75
CA PHE A 6 7.18 10.80 5.94
C PHE A 6 6.59 11.96 6.73
N ILE A 7 5.57 11.68 7.53
CA ILE A 7 4.99 12.67 8.44
C ILE A 7 5.96 12.86 9.60
N GLN A 8 6.47 14.09 9.71
CA GLN A 8 7.10 14.54 10.95
C GLN A 8 6.01 14.78 11.99
N ASP A 9 6.28 14.49 13.26
CA ASP A 9 5.35 14.90 14.31
C ASP A 9 5.27 16.42 14.44
N ASP A 10 4.41 16.91 15.32
CA ASP A 10 4.16 18.34 15.55
C ASP A 10 5.43 19.13 15.94
N LYS A 11 6.55 18.44 16.19
CA LYS A 11 7.87 18.98 16.54
C LYS A 11 8.90 18.84 15.42
N GLY A 12 8.51 18.40 14.23
CA GLY A 12 9.44 18.21 13.11
C GLY A 12 10.26 16.93 13.18
N ASN A 13 10.02 16.04 14.16
CA ASN A 13 10.80 14.81 14.29
C ASN A 13 10.30 13.75 13.31
N PHE A 14 11.24 13.17 12.55
CA PHE A 14 10.99 11.94 11.84
C PHE A 14 10.80 10.82 12.86
N ARG A 15 9.66 10.12 12.83
CA ARG A 15 9.33 9.02 13.75
C ARG A 15 9.53 7.66 13.06
N PRO A 16 10.75 7.10 13.08
CA PRO A 16 11.03 5.81 12.44
C PRO A 16 10.34 4.64 13.16
N GLU A 17 9.73 4.84 14.32
CA GLU A 17 8.97 3.80 15.04
C GLU A 17 7.46 3.77 14.69
N SER A 18 6.94 4.78 13.99
CA SER A 18 5.50 4.93 13.75
C SER A 18 4.96 3.87 12.78
N LYS A 19 3.97 3.08 13.20
CA LYS A 19 3.32 2.07 12.35
C LYS A 19 2.54 2.73 11.20
N ILE A 20 2.60 2.10 10.02
CA ILE A 20 1.74 2.43 8.88
C ILE A 20 0.94 1.21 8.45
N THR A 21 -0.20 1.41 7.81
CA THR A 21 -0.98 0.32 7.23
C THR A 21 -0.41 -0.16 5.89
N ARG A 22 -0.68 -1.41 5.53
CA ARG A 22 -0.41 -1.93 4.19
C ARG A 22 -1.15 -1.12 3.10
N ALA A 23 -2.35 -0.62 3.39
CA ALA A 23 -3.11 0.23 2.48
C ALA A 23 -2.37 1.53 2.13
N GLU A 24 -1.79 2.19 3.14
CA GLU A 24 -0.94 3.38 2.92
C GLU A 24 0.27 3.01 2.07
N LEU A 25 0.91 1.89 2.37
CA LEU A 25 2.05 1.42 1.59
C LEU A 25 1.70 1.19 0.11
N PHE A 26 0.55 0.60 -0.21
CA PHE A 26 0.13 0.39 -1.59
C PHE A 26 0.04 1.70 -2.38
N VAL A 27 -0.54 2.74 -1.77
CA VAL A 27 -0.62 4.07 -2.41
C VAL A 27 0.77 4.63 -2.66
N VAL A 28 1.68 4.46 -1.70
CA VAL A 28 3.05 4.97 -1.82
C VAL A 28 3.83 4.27 -2.91
N ILE A 29 3.84 2.93 -2.93
CA ILE A 29 4.52 2.15 -3.96
C ILE A 29 4.00 2.52 -5.34
N ALA A 30 2.66 2.60 -5.48
CA ALA A 30 2.06 2.96 -6.75
C ALA A 30 2.48 4.37 -7.21
N LYS A 31 2.49 5.36 -6.31
CA LYS A 31 2.97 6.71 -6.64
C LYS A 31 4.45 6.76 -7.01
N LEU A 32 5.30 6.04 -6.27
CA LEU A 32 6.75 6.00 -6.54
C LEU A 32 7.09 5.35 -7.88
N LYS A 33 6.34 4.32 -8.27
CA LYS A 33 6.50 3.63 -9.56
C LYS A 33 5.62 4.22 -10.69
N ASP A 34 5.00 5.39 -10.46
CA ASP A 34 4.04 6.04 -11.37
C ASP A 34 2.92 5.10 -11.91
N ILE A 35 2.47 4.19 -11.05
CA ILE A 35 1.37 3.26 -11.34
C ILE A 35 0.05 3.97 -11.00
N LYS A 36 -0.81 4.11 -12.01
CA LYS A 36 -2.15 4.69 -11.85
C LYS A 36 -3.10 3.68 -11.18
N PRO A 37 -4.03 4.14 -10.33
CA PRO A 37 -5.05 3.27 -9.75
C PRO A 37 -5.98 2.74 -10.84
N LEU A 38 -6.44 1.51 -10.70
CA LEU A 38 -7.52 0.97 -11.53
C LEU A 38 -8.86 1.57 -11.10
N ASP A 39 -9.82 1.62 -12.03
CA ASP A 39 -11.20 1.96 -11.69
C ASP A 39 -11.82 0.89 -10.78
N ASN A 40 -12.92 1.25 -10.11
CA ASN A 40 -13.55 0.38 -9.11
C ASN A 40 -14.03 -0.97 -9.67
N THR A 41 -14.43 -1.03 -10.94
CA THR A 41 -14.91 -2.27 -11.56
C THR A 41 -13.75 -3.23 -11.76
N ARG A 42 -12.69 -2.76 -12.44
CA ARG A 42 -11.49 -3.56 -12.67
C ARG A 42 -10.78 -3.91 -11.36
N ALA A 43 -10.72 -2.98 -10.42
CA ALA A 43 -10.09 -3.20 -9.13
C ALA A 43 -10.74 -4.36 -8.36
N LYS A 44 -12.08 -4.43 -8.36
CA LYS A 44 -12.82 -5.53 -7.71
C LYS A 44 -12.61 -6.86 -8.40
N GLU A 45 -12.52 -6.86 -9.72
CA GLU A 45 -12.24 -8.08 -10.50
C GLU A 45 -10.86 -8.65 -10.15
N VAL A 46 -9.81 -7.82 -10.19
CA VAL A 46 -8.43 -8.22 -9.86
C VAL A 46 -8.32 -8.76 -8.44
N LEU A 47 -9.03 -8.13 -7.49
CA LEU A 47 -8.94 -8.47 -6.07
C LEU A 47 -9.97 -9.55 -5.65
N SER A 48 -10.80 -10.06 -6.57
CA SER A 48 -11.93 -10.96 -6.26
C SER A 48 -11.54 -12.25 -5.53
N LYS A 49 -10.30 -12.70 -5.67
CA LYS A 49 -9.76 -13.86 -4.97
C LYS A 49 -9.47 -13.62 -3.48
N TYR A 50 -9.39 -12.36 -3.05
CA TYR A 50 -9.08 -12.01 -1.67
C TYR A 50 -10.36 -11.92 -0.82
N THR A 51 -10.41 -12.71 0.24
CA THR A 51 -11.56 -12.83 1.15
C THR A 51 -11.80 -11.58 1.98
N ASP A 52 -10.78 -10.74 2.16
CA ASP A 52 -10.83 -9.48 2.90
C ASP A 52 -11.01 -8.25 1.98
N LEU A 53 -11.44 -8.46 0.72
CA LEU A 53 -11.68 -7.37 -0.25
C LEU A 53 -12.59 -6.26 0.33
N GLY A 54 -13.62 -6.64 1.08
CA GLY A 54 -14.55 -5.68 1.70
C GLY A 54 -13.93 -4.84 2.81
N SER A 55 -12.77 -5.24 3.34
CA SER A 55 -12.03 -4.50 4.38
C SER A 55 -11.01 -3.53 3.80
N ILE A 56 -10.78 -3.54 2.47
CA ILE A 56 -9.85 -2.62 1.83
C ILE A 56 -10.48 -1.21 1.79
N PRO A 57 -9.80 -0.17 2.31
CA PRO A 57 -10.31 1.19 2.22
C PRO A 57 -10.55 1.61 0.76
N SER A 58 -11.65 2.31 0.49
CA SER A 58 -12.04 2.72 -0.87
C SER A 58 -10.99 3.58 -1.58
N TRP A 59 -10.22 4.38 -0.83
CA TRP A 59 -9.11 5.17 -1.37
C TRP A 59 -7.89 4.33 -1.76
N ALA A 60 -7.76 3.11 -1.24
CA ALA A 60 -6.64 2.21 -1.48
C ALA A 60 -6.94 1.17 -2.57
N ILE A 61 -8.20 0.80 -2.78
CA ILE A 61 -8.60 -0.35 -3.62
C ILE A 61 -8.06 -0.27 -5.05
N GLY A 62 -8.08 0.91 -5.68
CA GLY A 62 -7.56 1.11 -7.03
C GLY A 62 -6.03 0.96 -7.10
N TYR A 63 -5.31 1.39 -6.08
CA TYR A 63 -3.85 1.24 -6.01
C TYR A 63 -3.44 -0.18 -5.66
N ALA A 64 -4.10 -0.80 -4.68
CA ALA A 64 -3.86 -2.17 -4.27
C ALA A 64 -4.06 -3.14 -5.44
N SER A 65 -5.16 -2.99 -6.18
CA SER A 65 -5.44 -3.81 -7.37
C SER A 65 -4.42 -3.59 -8.48
N ALA A 66 -4.01 -2.36 -8.77
CA ALA A 66 -2.98 -2.08 -9.77
C ALA A 66 -1.63 -2.75 -9.44
N LEU A 67 -1.24 -2.75 -8.16
CA LEU A 67 -0.01 -3.41 -7.71
C LEU A 67 -0.10 -4.94 -7.76
N VAL A 68 -1.27 -5.51 -7.45
CA VAL A 68 -1.52 -6.95 -7.59
C VAL A 68 -1.49 -7.36 -9.06
N GLU A 69 -2.15 -6.60 -9.94
CA GLU A 69 -2.18 -6.88 -11.38
C GLU A 69 -0.78 -6.87 -12.00
N LYS A 70 0.10 -5.99 -11.50
CA LYS A 70 1.52 -5.90 -11.91
C LYS A 70 2.44 -6.90 -11.20
N GLY A 71 1.92 -7.73 -10.29
CA GLY A 71 2.72 -8.70 -9.53
C GLY A 71 3.69 -8.10 -8.53
N ILE A 72 3.55 -6.81 -8.20
CA ILE A 72 4.43 -6.10 -7.25
C ILE A 72 4.03 -6.42 -5.80
N VAL A 73 2.74 -6.65 -5.58
CA VAL A 73 2.20 -7.03 -4.27
C VAL A 73 1.40 -8.31 -4.43
N SER A 74 1.58 -9.21 -3.47
CA SER A 74 0.71 -10.36 -3.28
C SER A 74 0.11 -10.35 -1.87
N GLY A 75 -1.05 -10.99 -1.76
CA GLY A 75 -1.60 -11.38 -0.47
C GLY A 75 -1.04 -12.71 0.02
N GLU A 76 -1.50 -13.11 1.20
CA GLU A 76 -1.20 -14.38 1.89
C GLU A 76 -2.52 -14.98 2.37
N ASP A 77 -2.68 -16.31 2.35
CA ASP A 77 -3.89 -17.00 2.79
C ASP A 77 -5.21 -16.44 2.22
N ASN A 78 -5.21 -16.11 0.92
CA ASN A 78 -6.32 -15.45 0.23
C ASN A 78 -6.76 -14.13 0.89
N LYS A 79 -5.83 -13.38 1.50
CA LYS A 79 -6.07 -12.04 2.05
C LYS A 79 -5.00 -11.05 1.60
N ILE A 80 -5.40 -9.81 1.34
CA ILE A 80 -4.46 -8.74 1.00
C ILE A 80 -3.89 -8.05 2.25
N ASN A 81 -4.60 -8.17 3.37
CA ASN A 81 -4.26 -7.66 4.69
C ASN A 81 -4.09 -6.13 4.69
N ALA A 82 -4.96 -5.39 4.01
CA ALA A 82 -4.78 -3.95 3.78
C ALA A 82 -4.71 -3.11 5.07
N ASN A 83 -5.33 -3.57 6.15
CA ASN A 83 -5.35 -2.86 7.43
C ASN A 83 -4.25 -3.29 8.40
N ASP A 84 -3.45 -4.29 8.04
CA ASP A 84 -2.38 -4.74 8.91
C ASP A 84 -1.30 -3.67 9.02
N MET A 85 -0.76 -3.57 10.22
CA MET A 85 0.27 -2.61 10.56
C MET A 85 1.64 -3.18 10.20
N LEU A 86 2.40 -2.41 9.43
CA LEU A 86 3.80 -2.67 9.16
C LEU A 86 4.67 -1.82 10.10
N THR A 87 5.77 -2.43 10.53
CA THR A 87 6.90 -1.69 11.10
C THR A 87 7.60 -0.92 10.00
N ARG A 88 8.30 0.17 10.35
CA ARG A 88 9.04 0.93 9.34
C ARG A 88 10.33 0.22 8.90
N GLU A 89 10.83 -0.77 9.65
CA GLU A 89 11.91 -1.64 9.15
C GLU A 89 11.43 -2.51 7.98
N GLN A 90 10.23 -3.09 8.11
CA GLN A 90 9.59 -3.84 7.02
C GLN A 90 9.34 -2.92 5.82
N LEU A 91 8.92 -1.68 6.06
CA LEU A 91 8.74 -0.66 5.04
C LEU A 91 10.06 -0.29 4.32
N ALA A 92 11.13 -0.05 5.08
CA ALA A 92 12.43 0.33 4.53
C ALA A 92 13.01 -0.78 3.65
N THR A 93 12.83 -2.04 4.07
CA THR A 93 13.22 -3.22 3.29
C THR A 93 12.46 -3.28 1.95
N ILE A 94 11.15 -3.02 1.98
CA ILE A 94 10.33 -2.98 0.76
C ILE A 94 10.77 -1.84 -0.17
N PHE A 95 11.07 -0.64 0.37
CA PHE A 95 11.57 0.47 -0.45
C PHE A 95 12.95 0.21 -1.03
N ALA A 96 13.87 -0.37 -0.27
CA ALA A 96 15.19 -0.73 -0.79
C ALA A 96 15.08 -1.65 -2.02
N ASN A 97 14.19 -2.64 -1.95
CA ASN A 97 13.95 -3.59 -3.04
C ASN A 97 13.19 -3.00 -4.24
N ILE A 98 12.59 -1.81 -4.09
CA ILE A 98 11.80 -1.14 -5.14
C ILE A 98 12.65 -0.19 -5.99
N VAL A 99 13.75 0.30 -5.44
CA VAL A 99 14.63 1.34 -6.02
C VAL A 99 15.82 0.75 -6.79
N GLU A 100 15.98 -0.57 -6.80
CA GLU A 100 16.86 -1.28 -7.75
C GLU A 100 16.28 -1.36 -9.16
#